data_AF-A0A7S4LJJ0-F1
#
_entry.id   AF-A0A7S4LJJ0-F1
#
_cell.length_a   1.000
_cell.length_b   1.000
_cell.length_c   1.000
_cell.angle_alpha   90.00
_cell.angle_beta   90.00
_cell.angle_gamma   90.00
#
_symmetry.space_group_name_H-M   'P 1'
#
loop_
_entity.id
_entity.type
_entity.pdbx_description
1 polymer ?
#
loop_
_entity_poly.entity_id
_entity_poly.type
_entity_poly.pdbx_seq_one_letter_code
_entity_poly.pdbx_strand_id
1 'polypeptide(L)'
;DACTVYWSDYSLSPERVAQLHKTCRHMNHFPAMHCITQKISLALNVGRMRKLFPGEFEYIPMTFTDHREYVQHMAERSTQREAGGPSWYIVKPNTGAMGLG
;
A
#
# COMPACT_ATOMS: atom_id res chain seq x y z
N ASP A 1 25.79 -16.35 20.04
CA ASP A 1 26.51 -16.37 18.75
C ASP A 1 26.13 -15.16 17.90
N ALA A 2 27.13 -14.47 17.35
CA ALA A 2 26.90 -13.39 16.39
C ALA A 2 26.61 -13.99 15.01
N CYS A 3 25.61 -13.46 14.31
CA CYS A 3 25.17 -13.93 13.01
C CYS A 3 25.60 -12.94 11.91
N THR A 4 26.00 -13.44 10.74
CA THR A 4 26.35 -12.56 9.60
C THR A 4 25.12 -12.13 8.81
N VAL A 5 24.16 -13.03 8.63
CA VAL A 5 22.95 -12.80 7.81
C VAL A 5 21.75 -13.45 8.48
N TYR A 6 20.71 -12.65 8.70
CA TYR A 6 19.40 -13.15 9.10
C TYR A 6 18.43 -13.06 7.91
N TRP A 7 17.87 -14.19 7.52
CA TRP A 7 16.91 -14.29 6.42
C TRP A 7 15.55 -14.73 6.96
N SER A 8 14.49 -14.04 6.54
CA SER A 8 13.12 -14.44 6.87
C SER A 8 12.21 -14.28 5.66
N ASP A 9 11.23 -15.16 5.53
CA ASP A 9 10.17 -15.02 4.52
C ASP A 9 9.05 -14.07 4.97
N TYR A 10 8.98 -13.80 6.27
CA TYR A 10 7.95 -12.95 6.87
C TYR A 10 8.47 -11.56 7.20
N SER A 11 7.56 -10.59 7.12
CA SER A 11 7.79 -9.24 7.61
C SER A 11 8.15 -9.25 9.10
N LEU A 12 9.17 -8.49 9.47
CA LEU A 12 9.60 -8.32 10.85
C LEU A 12 9.00 -7.06 11.45
N SER A 13 8.62 -7.10 12.73
CA SER A 13 8.23 -5.88 13.45
C SER A 13 9.43 -4.94 13.63
N PRO A 14 9.23 -3.63 13.74
CA PRO A 14 10.33 -2.68 14.00
C PRO A 14 11.17 -3.06 15.23
N GLU A 15 10.52 -3.53 16.30
CA GLU A 15 11.18 -3.98 17.52
C GLU A 15 12.06 -5.20 17.25
N ARG A 16 11.56 -6.15 16.44
CA ARG A 16 12.32 -7.34 16.07
C ARG A 16 13.52 -7.01 15.19
N VAL A 17 13.35 -6.11 14.22
CA VAL A 17 14.46 -5.61 13.39
C VAL A 17 15.52 -4.95 14.26
N ALA A 18 15.12 -4.10 15.21
CA ALA A 18 16.05 -3.42 16.12
C ALA A 18 16.81 -4.39 17.03
N GLN A 19 16.18 -5.47 17.49
CA GLN A 19 16.84 -6.52 18.25
C GLN A 19 17.86 -7.29 17.40
N LEU A 20 17.45 -7.70 16.19
CA LEU A 20 18.31 -8.46 15.28
C LEU A 20 19.50 -7.63 14.79
N HIS A 21 19.34 -6.32 14.64
CA HIS A 21 20.44 -5.42 14.27
C HIS A 21 21.60 -5.42 15.28
N LYS A 22 21.37 -5.86 16.52
CA LYS A 22 22.41 -5.99 17.56
C LYS A 22 23.25 -7.26 17.42
N THR A 23 22.71 -8.28 16.78
CA THR A 23 23.32 -9.62 16.70
C THR A 23 23.63 -10.07 15.28
N CYS A 24 22.98 -9.46 14.28
CA CYS A 24 23.05 -9.81 12.87
C CYS A 24 23.52 -8.59 12.05
N ARG A 25 24.50 -8.79 11.16
CA ARG A 25 25.02 -7.71 10.32
C ARG A 25 24.08 -7.34 9.15
N HIS A 26 23.43 -8.33 8.56
CA HIS A 26 22.55 -8.13 7.41
C HIS A 26 21.21 -8.81 7.62
N MET A 27 20.16 -8.19 7.05
CA MET A 27 18.79 -8.68 7.03
C MET A 27 18.17 -8.43 5.66
N ASN A 28 17.27 -9.30 5.23
CA ASN A 28 16.55 -9.15 3.95
C ASN A 28 15.25 -8.33 4.07
N HIS A 29 14.98 -7.72 5.23
CA HIS A 29 13.80 -6.88 5.47
C HIS A 29 14.19 -5.53 6.04
N PHE A 30 13.68 -4.46 5.44
CA PHE A 30 13.78 -3.12 6.01
C PHE A 30 12.64 -2.86 7.01
N PRO A 31 12.89 -2.07 8.06
CA PRO A 31 11.81 -1.60 8.90
C PRO A 31 10.83 -0.73 8.09
N ALA A 32 9.56 -0.70 8.50
CA ALA A 32 8.51 0.12 7.89
C ALA A 32 8.17 -0.18 6.41
N MET A 33 8.61 -1.30 5.84
CA MET A 33 8.25 -1.69 4.45
C MET A 33 6.74 -1.77 4.18
N HIS A 34 5.93 -1.97 5.23
CA HIS A 34 4.46 -1.96 5.14
C HIS A 34 3.90 -0.66 4.53
N CYS A 35 4.65 0.44 4.54
CA CYS A 35 4.26 1.69 3.90
C CYS A 35 4.03 1.57 2.38
N ILE A 36 4.68 0.62 1.72
CA ILE A 36 4.52 0.37 0.27
C ILE A 36 4.01 -1.05 -0.05
N THR A 37 4.20 -2.03 0.85
CA THR A 37 3.80 -3.42 0.58
C THR A 37 2.36 -3.75 0.94
N GLN A 38 1.70 -2.93 1.78
CA GLN A 38 0.28 -3.09 2.12
C GLN A 38 -0.57 -2.12 1.31
N LYS A 39 -1.71 -2.59 0.78
CA LYS A 39 -2.50 -1.84 -0.22
C LYS A 39 -3.05 -0.53 0.32
N ILE A 40 -3.57 -0.52 1.56
CA ILE A 40 -4.09 0.69 2.19
C ILE A 40 -2.97 1.70 2.42
N SER A 41 -1.86 1.28 3.04
CA SER A 41 -0.71 2.17 3.28
C SER A 41 -0.13 2.74 1.97
N LEU A 42 -0.01 1.90 0.94
CA LEU A 42 0.43 2.31 -0.38
C LEU A 42 -0.52 3.36 -0.97
N ALA A 43 -1.83 3.11 -0.95
CA ALA A 43 -2.84 4.05 -1.46
C ALA A 43 -2.79 5.41 -0.75
N LEU A 44 -2.67 5.41 0.58
CA LEU A 44 -2.54 6.64 1.38
C LEU A 44 -1.26 7.40 1.04
N ASN A 45 -0.13 6.70 0.95
CA ASN A 45 1.16 7.32 0.66
C ASN A 45 1.22 7.86 -0.77
N VAL A 46 0.72 7.11 -1.76
CA VAL A 46 0.58 7.59 -3.14
C VAL A 46 -0.37 8.79 -3.20
N GLY A 47 -1.47 8.79 -2.44
CA GLY A 47 -2.37 9.93 -2.34
C GLY A 47 -1.67 11.20 -1.84
N ARG A 48 -0.72 11.07 -0.90
CA ARG A 48 0.14 12.18 -0.47
C ARG A 48 1.12 12.59 -1.58
N MET A 49 1.75 11.62 -2.24
CA MET A 49 2.72 11.88 -3.31
C MET A 49 2.08 12.59 -4.52
N ARG A 50 0.85 12.23 -4.91
CA ARG A 50 0.10 12.94 -5.98
C ARG A 50 -0.17 14.42 -5.65
N LYS A 51 -0.36 14.75 -4.37
CA LYS A 51 -0.56 16.14 -3.94
C LYS A 51 0.74 16.95 -3.98
N LEU A 52 1.86 16.31 -3.60
CA LEU A 52 3.17 16.96 -3.59
C LEU A 52 3.77 17.06 -5.00
N PHE A 53 3.52 16.07 -5.85
CA PHE A 53 4.06 15.94 -7.20
C PHE A 53 2.91 15.63 -8.19
N PRO A 54 2.12 16.65 -8.58
CA PRO A 54 1.06 16.48 -9.57
C PRO A 54 1.61 15.91 -10.90
N GLY A 55 0.90 14.98 -11.52
CA GLY A 55 1.29 14.34 -12.78
C GLY A 55 2.25 13.14 -12.64
N GLU A 56 3.15 13.13 -11.65
CA GLU A 56 4.20 12.10 -11.52
C GLU A 56 3.66 10.72 -11.11
N PHE A 57 2.49 10.66 -10.46
CA PHE A 57 1.91 9.42 -9.88
C PHE A 57 0.57 9.02 -10.53
N GLU A 58 0.32 9.44 -11.76
CA GLU A 58 -0.91 9.13 -12.52
C GLU A 58 -0.96 7.68 -13.03
N TYR A 59 0.20 7.01 -13.12
CA TYR A 59 0.31 5.60 -13.53
C TYR A 59 -0.28 4.61 -12.50
N ILE A 60 -0.51 5.07 -11.26
CA ILE A 60 -1.16 4.27 -10.22
C ILE A 60 -2.68 4.48 -10.37
N PRO A 61 -3.54 3.45 -10.25
CA PRO A 61 -4.98 3.64 -10.34
C PRO A 61 -5.54 4.45 -9.16
N MET A 62 -6.72 5.03 -9.35
CA MET A 62 -7.49 5.60 -8.24
C MET A 62 -7.86 4.48 -7.26
N THR A 63 -7.65 4.70 -5.97
CA THR A 63 -7.88 3.71 -4.92
C THR A 63 -8.56 4.38 -3.74
N PHE A 64 -9.61 3.74 -3.22
CA PHE A 64 -10.31 4.17 -2.02
C PHE A 64 -9.91 3.26 -0.87
N THR A 65 -9.66 3.84 0.30
CA THR A 65 -9.27 3.08 1.50
C THR A 65 -10.41 2.92 2.50
N ASP A 66 -11.46 3.73 2.34
CA ASP A 66 -12.69 3.71 3.13
C ASP A 66 -13.91 3.60 2.19
N HIS A 67 -14.90 2.78 2.57
CA HIS A 67 -16.18 2.67 1.88
C HIS A 67 -16.88 4.02 1.66
N ARG A 68 -16.72 4.98 2.56
CA ARG A 68 -17.32 6.32 2.45
C ARG A 68 -16.75 7.10 1.28
N GLU A 69 -15.44 7.01 1.05
CA GLU A 69 -14.77 7.67 -0.07
C GLU A 69 -15.29 7.13 -1.40
N TYR A 70 -15.44 5.80 -1.49
CA TYR A 70 -16.01 5.14 -2.66
C TYR A 70 -17.46 5.55 -2.93
N VAL A 71 -18.32 5.55 -1.90
CA VAL A 71 -19.73 5.94 -2.03
C VAL A 71 -19.85 7.39 -2.48
N GLN A 72 -19.06 8.30 -1.89
CA GLN A 72 -19.03 9.70 -2.29
C GLN A 72 -18.62 9.87 -3.75
N HIS A 73 -17.55 9.19 -4.18
CA HIS A 73 -17.10 9.22 -5.57
C HIS A 73 -18.17 8.71 -6.54
N MET A 74 -18.87 7.64 -6.18
CA MET A 74 -19.97 7.11 -7.00
C MET A 74 -21.15 8.07 -7.13
N ALA A 75 -21.48 8.79 -6.04
CA ALA A 75 -22.52 9.81 -6.07
C ALA A 75 -22.13 10.96 -7.01
N GLU A 76 -20.90 11.48 -6.90
CA GLU A 76 -20.36 12.52 -7.79
C GLU A 76 -20.34 12.09 -9.26
N ARG A 77 -19.94 10.85 -9.53
CA ARG A 77 -19.93 10.32 -10.90
C ARG A 77 -21.33 10.14 -11.47
N SER A 78 -22.31 9.85 -10.61
CA SER A 78 -23.71 9.68 -11.03
C SER A 78 -24.36 10.99 -11.50
N THR A 79 -23.89 12.14 -11.00
CA THR A 79 -24.35 13.46 -11.44
C THR A 79 -23.62 13.93 -12.71
N GLN A 80 -22.43 13.39 -13.00
CA GLN A 80 -21.62 13.72 -14.20
C GLN A 80 -21.89 12.80 -15.41
N ARG A 81 -23.01 12.08 -15.42
CA ARG A 81 -23.34 10.94 -16.30
C ARG A 81 -23.23 11.17 -17.82
N GLU A 82 -23.11 12.40 -18.30
CA GLU A 82 -23.02 12.69 -19.74
C GLU A 82 -21.62 12.44 -20.36
N ALA A 83 -20.55 12.31 -19.57
CA ALA A 83 -19.18 12.44 -20.13
C ALA A 83 -18.31 11.16 -20.22
N GLY A 84 -18.62 10.03 -19.58
CA GLY A 84 -17.55 9.05 -19.32
C GLY A 84 -17.90 7.59 -19.05
N GLY A 85 -18.79 6.96 -19.81
CA GLY A 85 -18.87 5.49 -19.94
C GLY A 85 -18.94 4.62 -18.65
N PRO A 86 -18.94 3.29 -18.78
CA PRO A 86 -18.95 2.39 -17.63
C PRO A 86 -17.61 2.42 -16.87
N SER A 87 -17.68 2.44 -15.54
CA SER A 87 -16.51 2.24 -14.67
C SER A 87 -16.56 0.88 -14.00
N TRP A 88 -15.41 0.24 -13.98
CA TRP A 88 -15.20 -1.04 -13.30
C TRP A 88 -14.29 -0.83 -12.09
N TYR A 89 -14.61 -1.52 -11.01
CA TYR A 89 -13.88 -1.42 -9.74
C TYR A 89 -13.50 -2.80 -9.26
N ILE A 90 -12.42 -2.88 -8.48
CA ILE A 90 -11.91 -4.12 -7.93
C ILE A 90 -11.69 -3.95 -6.42
N VAL A 91 -12.29 -4.84 -5.64
CA VAL A 91 -12.09 -4.89 -4.19
C VAL A 91 -10.94 -5.83 -3.90
N LYS A 92 -10.04 -5.43 -3.00
CA LYS A 92 -8.88 -6.23 -2.59
C LYS A 92 -8.68 -6.17 -1.07
N PRO A 93 -8.33 -7.29 -0.41
CA PRO A 93 -7.94 -7.27 0.98
C PRO A 93 -6.59 -6.55 1.17
N ASN A 94 -6.45 -5.81 2.28
CA ASN A 94 -5.25 -5.02 2.55
C ASN A 94 -3.96 -5.87 2.58
N THR A 95 -4.00 -6.99 3.31
CA THR A 95 -2.85 -7.86 3.59
C THR A 95 -2.84 -9.17 2.80
N GLY A 96 -3.75 -9.34 1.82
CA GLY A 96 -3.81 -10.54 0.98
C GLY A 96 -2.80 -10.55 -0.17
N ALA A 97 -2.47 -11.75 -0.65
CA ALA A 97 -1.55 -11.99 -1.76
C ALA A 97 -2.11 -13.08 -2.70
N MET A 98 -1.41 -13.33 -3.82
CA MET A 98 -1.74 -14.40 -4.79
C MET A 98 -3.14 -14.29 -5.43
N GLY A 99 -3.71 -13.09 -5.45
CA GLY A 99 -5.05 -12.87 -6.00
C GLY A 99 -6.20 -13.40 -5.13
N LEU A 100 -5.92 -13.86 -3.91
CA LEU A 100 -6.93 -14.33 -2.97
C LEU A 100 -7.65 -13.17 -2.28
N GLY A 101 -8.97 -13.28 -2.18
CA GLY A 101 -9.86 -12.26 -1.64
C GLY A 101 -10.93 -11.85 -2.64
#